data_AF-A0A366MPT0-F1
#
_entry.id   AF-A0A366MPT0-F1
#
_cell.length_a   1.000
_cell.length_b   1.000
_cell.length_c   1.000
_cell.angle_alpha   90.00
_cell.angle_beta   90.00
_cell.angle_gamma   90.00
#
_symmetry.space_group_name_H-M   'P 1'
#
loop_
_entity.id
_entity.type
_entity.pdbx_description
1 polymer ?
#
loop_
_entity_poly.entity_id
_entity_poly.type
_entity_poly.pdbx_seq_one_letter_code
_entity_poly.pdbx_strand_id
1 'polypeptide(L)'
;MIDYIETILGFIILITIWVAYNYSKSKYEEEKKEDLHYENIAKKTTNEILYYYKERISELEQVLFLVTDILHDEQKRKLFTEDEISYILTNARLFTRYRRINIEALEDNPTFIKRDKEFIEYLKNYVWTKVYGKKYEEEKKDNL
;
A
#
# COMPACT_ATOMS: atom_id res chain seq x y z
N MET A 1 69.28 -26.25 -9.88
CA MET A 1 68.78 -25.66 -8.61
C MET A 1 68.00 -24.37 -8.85
N ILE A 2 68.39 -23.55 -9.84
CA ILE A 2 67.72 -22.30 -10.21
C ILE A 2 66.34 -22.55 -10.89
N ASP A 3 66.24 -23.49 -11.83
CA ASP A 3 64.97 -23.82 -12.53
C ASP A 3 63.82 -24.27 -11.61
N TYR A 4 64.15 -24.96 -10.51
CA TYR A 4 63.16 -25.42 -9.53
C TYR A 4 62.56 -24.25 -8.75
N ILE A 5 63.37 -23.23 -8.43
CA ILE A 5 62.93 -22.03 -7.72
C ILE A 5 62.04 -21.16 -8.62
N GLU A 6 62.41 -21.00 -9.90
CA GLU A 6 61.59 -20.28 -10.89
C GLU A 6 60.23 -20.97 -11.15
N THR A 7 60.22 -22.30 -11.20
CA THR A 7 58.99 -23.08 -11.35
C THR A 7 58.06 -22.89 -10.14
N ILE A 8 58.60 -22.96 -8.93
CA ILE A 8 57.84 -22.71 -7.69
C ILE A 8 57.30 -21.28 -7.64
N LEU A 9 58.12 -20.28 -7.99
CA LEU A 9 57.69 -18.88 -8.07
C LEU A 9 56.55 -18.69 -9.09
N GLY A 10 56.63 -19.34 -10.26
CA GLY A 10 55.57 -19.34 -11.26
C GLY A 10 54.25 -19.90 -10.73
N PHE A 11 54.30 -21.01 -9.98
CA PHE A 11 53.10 -21.58 -9.35
C PHE A 11 52.50 -20.67 -8.26
N ILE A 12 53.33 -20.03 -7.44
CA ILE A 12 52.85 -19.09 -6.41
C ILE A 12 52.17 -17.87 -7.05
N ILE A 13 52.71 -17.35 -8.16
CA ILE A 13 52.09 -16.25 -8.92
C ILE A 13 50.74 -16.67 -9.50
N LEU A 14 50.63 -17.88 -10.06
CA LEU A 14 49.36 -18.37 -10.61
C LEU A 14 48.30 -18.57 -9.52
N ILE A 15 48.67 -19.10 -8.36
CA ILE A 15 47.77 -19.27 -7.22
C ILE A 15 47.29 -17.92 -6.70
N THR A 16 48.18 -16.94 -6.57
CA THR A 16 47.81 -15.60 -6.08
C THR A 16 46.87 -14.87 -7.05
N ILE A 17 47.10 -14.97 -8.36
CA ILE A 17 46.17 -14.43 -9.38
C ILE A 17 44.80 -15.13 -9.31
N TRP A 18 44.78 -16.45 -9.17
CA TRP A 18 43.54 -17.21 -9.10
C TRP A 18 42.71 -16.88 -7.84
N VAL A 19 43.37 -16.75 -6.68
CA VAL A 19 42.71 -16.33 -5.43
C VAL A 19 42.17 -14.91 -5.55
N ALA A 20 42.95 -13.97 -6.10
CA ALA A 20 42.51 -12.59 -6.30
C ALA A 20 41.30 -12.49 -7.25
N TYR A 21 41.31 -13.25 -8.35
CA TYR A 21 40.18 -13.31 -9.28
C TYR A 21 38.92 -13.86 -8.62
N ASN A 22 39.01 -14.98 -7.89
CA ASN A 22 37.86 -15.57 -7.22
C ASN A 22 37.30 -14.68 -6.10
N TYR A 23 38.17 -14.00 -5.35
CA TYR A 23 37.76 -13.03 -4.33
C TYR A 23 37.04 -11.82 -4.96
N SER A 24 37.56 -11.29 -6.06
CA SER A 24 36.90 -10.21 -6.80
C SER A 24 35.54 -10.65 -7.36
N LYS A 25 35.44 -11.88 -7.87
CA LYS A 25 34.21 -12.43 -8.41
C LYS A 25 33.16 -12.66 -7.32
N SER A 26 33.55 -13.23 -6.17
CA SER A 26 32.63 -13.43 -5.05
C SER A 26 32.10 -12.11 -4.51
N LYS A 27 32.97 -11.10 -4.38
CA LYS A 27 32.58 -9.76 -3.96
C LYS A 27 31.56 -9.12 -4.92
N TYR A 28 31.81 -9.22 -6.23
CA TYR A 28 30.87 -8.74 -7.25
C TYR A 28 29.52 -9.48 -7.22
N GLU A 29 29.52 -10.79 -6.98
CA GLU A 29 28.29 -11.57 -6.84
C GLU A 29 27.50 -11.23 -5.56
N GLU A 30 28.19 -10.87 -4.47
CA GLU A 30 27.57 -10.35 -3.24
C GLU A 30 26.95 -8.98 -3.44
N GLU A 31 27.69 -8.02 -4.03
CA GLU A 31 27.18 -6.68 -4.38
C GLU A 31 25.92 -6.78 -5.25
N LYS A 32 25.93 -7.65 -6.28
CA LYS A 32 24.77 -7.87 -7.14
C LYS A 32 23.56 -8.47 -6.41
N LYS A 33 23.78 -9.34 -5.41
CA LYS A 33 22.68 -9.88 -4.57
C LYS A 33 22.11 -8.81 -3.66
N GLU A 34 22.94 -7.92 -3.14
CA GLU A 34 22.53 -6.79 -2.31
C GLU A 34 21.69 -5.79 -3.13
N ASP A 35 22.14 -5.42 -4.33
CA ASP A 35 21.39 -4.56 -5.25
C ASP A 35 20.01 -5.14 -5.60
N LEU A 36 19.95 -6.44 -5.93
CA LEU A 36 18.70 -7.13 -6.22
C LEU A 36 17.78 -7.20 -4.98
N HIS A 37 18.35 -7.29 -3.78
CA HIS A 37 17.60 -7.27 -2.53
C HIS A 37 16.92 -5.92 -2.31
N TYR A 38 17.66 -4.81 -2.46
CA TYR A 38 17.09 -3.46 -2.32
C TYR A 38 16.07 -3.15 -3.41
N GLU A 39 16.29 -3.58 -4.66
CA GLU A 39 15.32 -3.41 -5.75
C GLU A 39 14.00 -4.15 -5.44
N ASN A 40 14.08 -5.37 -4.91
CA ASN A 40 12.90 -6.14 -4.51
C ASN A 40 12.15 -5.49 -3.34
N ILE A 41 12.86 -4.92 -2.36
CA ILE A 41 12.25 -4.16 -1.26
C ILE A 41 11.53 -2.94 -1.83
N ALA A 42 12.20 -2.12 -2.64
CA ALA A 42 11.62 -0.92 -3.23
C ALA A 42 10.37 -1.23 -4.06
N LYS A 43 10.42 -2.30 -4.86
CA LYS A 43 9.29 -2.76 -5.68
C LYS A 43 8.13 -3.27 -4.82
N LYS A 44 8.41 -4.03 -3.75
CA LYS A 44 7.39 -4.51 -2.80
C LYS A 44 6.71 -3.33 -2.11
N THR A 45 7.47 -2.39 -1.56
CA THR A 45 6.96 -1.18 -0.92
C THR A 45 6.13 -0.34 -1.89
N THR A 46 6.58 -0.17 -3.14
CA THR A 46 5.83 0.57 -4.17
C THR A 46 4.49 -0.10 -4.49
N ASN A 47 4.46 -1.43 -4.58
CA ASN A 47 3.22 -2.17 -4.85
C ASN A 47 2.23 -2.10 -3.69
N GLU A 48 2.71 -2.21 -2.45
CA GLU A 48 1.88 -2.09 -1.24
C GLU A 48 1.27 -0.69 -1.12
N ILE A 49 2.08 0.35 -1.38
CA ILE A 49 1.61 1.74 -1.45
C ILE A 49 0.55 1.91 -2.55
N LEU A 50 0.82 1.40 -3.76
CA LEU A 50 -0.11 1.48 -4.88
C LEU A 50 -1.44 0.77 -4.57
N TYR A 51 -1.38 -0.41 -3.95
CA TYR A 51 -2.55 -1.17 -3.53
C TYR A 51 -3.38 -0.38 -2.52
N TYR A 52 -2.74 0.15 -1.48
CA TYR A 52 -3.39 0.99 -0.47
C TYR A 52 -4.10 2.18 -1.11
N TYR A 53 -3.44 2.92 -2.01
CA TYR A 53 -4.06 4.07 -2.68
C TYR A 53 -5.24 3.66 -3.57
N LYS A 54 -5.16 2.52 -4.26
CA LYS A 54 -6.29 2.03 -5.07
C LYS A 54 -7.50 1.72 -4.22
N GLU A 55 -7.32 1.03 -3.09
CA GLU A 55 -8.41 0.77 -2.15
C GLU A 55 -9.00 2.07 -1.60
N ARG A 56 -8.14 3.00 -1.16
CA ARG A 56 -8.57 4.30 -0.61
C ARG A 56 -9.32 5.16 -1.62
N ILE A 57 -8.92 5.17 -2.89
CA ILE A 57 -9.66 5.87 -3.94
C ILE A 57 -11.06 5.27 -4.09
N SER A 58 -11.18 3.94 -4.15
CA SER A 58 -12.48 3.28 -4.27
C SER A 58 -13.39 3.57 -3.07
N GLU A 59 -12.84 3.61 -1.85
CA GLU A 59 -13.60 3.99 -0.65
C GLU A 59 -14.05 5.46 -0.70
N LEU A 60 -13.19 6.36 -1.17
CA LEU A 60 -13.51 7.77 -1.33
C LEU A 60 -14.64 8.00 -2.33
N GLU A 61 -14.61 7.31 -3.46
CA GLU A 61 -15.67 7.34 -4.46
C GLU A 61 -17.01 6.87 -3.88
N GLN A 62 -17.00 5.79 -3.08
CA GLN A 62 -18.19 5.30 -2.39
C GLN A 62 -18.76 6.31 -1.39
N VAL A 63 -17.90 6.92 -0.59
CA VAL A 63 -18.29 7.98 0.37
C VAL A 63 -18.93 9.15 -0.37
N LEU A 64 -18.26 9.63 -1.43
CA LEU A 64 -18.75 10.76 -2.23
C LEU A 64 -20.09 10.43 -2.91
N PHE A 65 -20.23 9.24 -3.48
CA PHE A 65 -21.46 8.78 -4.11
C PHE A 65 -22.63 8.79 -3.11
N LEU A 66 -22.49 8.10 -1.97
CA LEU A 66 -23.57 7.99 -0.97
C LEU A 66 -23.94 9.35 -0.39
N VAL A 67 -22.96 10.18 -0.04
CA VAL A 67 -23.21 11.53 0.48
C VAL A 67 -23.93 12.38 -0.55
N THR A 68 -23.49 12.35 -1.80
CA THR A 68 -24.12 13.10 -2.89
C THR A 68 -25.55 12.64 -3.10
N ASP A 69 -25.79 11.34 -3.12
CA ASP A 69 -27.10 10.75 -3.36
C ASP A 69 -28.11 11.11 -2.25
N ILE A 70 -27.70 11.00 -0.98
CA ILE A 70 -28.51 11.43 0.17
C ILE A 70 -28.77 12.95 0.13
N LEU A 71 -27.79 13.74 -0.28
CA LEU A 71 -27.91 15.21 -0.29
C LEU A 71 -28.69 15.76 -1.50
N HIS A 72 -28.84 15.01 -2.58
CA HIS A 72 -29.60 15.45 -3.77
C HIS A 72 -31.00 14.86 -3.83
N ASP A 73 -31.27 13.73 -3.17
CA ASP A 73 -32.58 13.10 -3.12
C ASP A 73 -33.28 13.38 -1.79
N GLU A 74 -34.36 14.15 -1.82
CA GLU A 74 -35.16 14.48 -0.63
C GLU A 74 -35.77 13.23 0.03
N GLN A 75 -36.20 12.23 -0.75
CA GLN A 75 -36.79 11.00 -0.22
C GLN A 75 -35.75 10.19 0.54
N LYS A 76 -34.53 10.08 0.00
CA LYS A 76 -33.41 9.40 0.68
C LYS A 76 -32.96 10.17 1.92
N ARG A 77 -32.92 11.50 1.86
CA ARG A 77 -32.58 12.34 3.01
C ARG A 77 -33.55 12.17 4.18
N LYS A 78 -34.85 12.07 3.91
CA LYS A 78 -35.91 11.87 4.91
C LYS A 78 -35.80 10.56 5.68
N LEU A 79 -35.00 9.60 5.18
CA LEU A 79 -34.72 8.35 5.89
C LEU A 79 -33.83 8.59 7.12
N PHE A 80 -33.16 9.73 7.23
CA PHE A 80 -32.19 10.01 8.28
C PHE A 80 -32.67 11.11 9.23
N THR A 81 -32.29 10.98 10.51
CA THR A 81 -32.42 12.08 11.48
C THR A 81 -31.38 13.17 11.22
N GLU A 82 -31.59 14.36 11.78
CA GLU A 82 -30.60 15.44 11.70
C GLU A 82 -29.24 15.03 12.30
N ASP A 83 -29.25 14.26 13.40
CA ASP A 83 -28.03 13.74 14.03
C ASP A 83 -27.29 12.75 13.14
N GLU A 84 -28.01 11.86 12.45
CA GLU A 84 -27.42 10.92 11.50
C GLU A 84 -26.80 11.66 10.30
N ILE A 85 -27.50 12.64 9.74
CA ILE A 85 -26.97 13.47 8.65
C ILE A 85 -25.73 14.23 9.13
N SER A 86 -25.77 14.85 10.31
CA SER A 86 -24.63 15.55 10.90
C SER A 86 -23.42 14.62 11.07
N TYR A 87 -23.65 13.40 11.56
CA TYR A 87 -22.62 12.37 11.69
C TYR A 87 -22.02 11.96 10.34
N ILE A 88 -22.85 11.69 9.34
CA ILE A 88 -22.42 11.33 7.98
C ILE A 88 -21.56 12.43 7.37
N LEU A 89 -22.04 13.68 7.40
CA LEU A 89 -21.33 14.81 6.79
C LEU A 89 -20.03 15.13 7.51
N THR A 90 -20.02 15.04 8.85
CA THR A 90 -18.81 15.29 9.65
C THR A 90 -17.74 14.24 9.35
N ASN A 91 -18.11 12.96 9.34
CA ASN A 91 -17.15 11.89 9.06
C ASN A 91 -16.73 11.85 7.59
N ALA A 92 -17.62 12.13 6.63
CA ALA A 92 -17.25 12.27 5.22
C ALA A 92 -16.27 13.42 5.01
N ARG A 93 -16.48 14.55 5.71
CA ARG A 93 -15.51 15.66 5.70
C ARG A 93 -14.17 15.22 6.28
N LEU A 94 -14.15 14.50 7.40
CA LEU A 94 -12.89 14.04 8.01
C LEU A 94 -12.17 13.01 7.13
N PHE A 95 -12.91 12.11 6.51
CA PHE A 95 -12.41 11.11 5.57
C PHE A 95 -11.73 11.77 4.35
N THR A 96 -12.30 12.88 3.86
CA THR A 96 -11.75 13.67 2.74
C THR A 96 -10.67 14.67 3.16
N ARG A 97 -10.60 15.09 4.44
CA ARG A 97 -9.75 16.21 4.89
C ARG A 97 -8.28 15.91 5.15
N TYR A 98 -7.82 14.67 5.03
CA TYR A 98 -6.41 14.36 5.30
C TYR A 98 -5.60 14.16 4.02
N ARG A 99 -5.20 15.30 3.45
CA ARG A 99 -3.99 15.47 2.64
C ARG A 99 -2.73 15.26 3.52
N ARG A 100 -2.61 14.11 4.19
CA ARG A 100 -1.43 13.72 4.97
C ARG A 100 -1.10 12.28 4.66
N ILE A 101 -0.53 12.07 3.48
CA ILE A 101 0.48 11.04 3.33
C ILE A 101 1.68 11.80 2.79
N ASN A 102 2.43 12.42 3.72
CA ASN A 102 3.85 12.49 3.46
C ASN A 102 4.29 11.02 3.43
N ILE A 103 5.05 10.59 2.42
CA ILE A 103 5.52 9.20 2.32
C ILE A 103 6.35 8.80 3.56
N GLU A 104 6.92 9.79 4.25
CA GLU A 104 7.60 9.63 5.55
C GLU A 104 6.64 9.48 6.74
N ALA A 105 5.36 9.85 6.58
CA ALA A 105 4.29 9.75 7.56
C ALA A 105 3.41 8.51 7.37
N LEU A 106 3.95 7.46 6.72
CA LEU A 106 3.37 6.10 6.73
C LEU A 106 3.29 5.49 8.13
N GLU A 107 3.71 6.21 9.18
CA GLU A 107 3.15 6.05 10.52
C GLU A 107 1.72 6.60 10.54
N ASP A 108 0.83 5.87 9.85
CA ASP A 108 -0.60 6.01 10.00
C ASP A 108 -0.93 5.94 11.50
N ASN A 109 -1.39 7.04 12.08
CA ASN A 109 -1.89 7.01 13.45
C ASN A 109 -3.01 5.96 13.51
N PRO A 110 -2.87 4.87 14.28
CA PRO A 110 -3.80 3.74 14.28
C PRO A 110 -5.25 4.15 14.56
N THR A 111 -5.44 5.26 15.29
CA THR A 111 -6.75 5.83 15.58
C THR A 111 -7.45 6.35 14.33
N PHE A 112 -6.72 6.91 13.34
CA PHE A 112 -7.33 7.39 12.10
C PHE A 112 -7.70 6.25 11.16
N ILE A 113 -6.84 5.24 11.01
CA ILE A 113 -7.19 4.04 10.24
C ILE A 113 -8.46 3.42 10.81
N LYS A 114 -8.49 3.24 12.15
CA LYS A 114 -9.63 2.61 12.82
C LYS A 114 -10.92 3.39 12.57
N ARG A 115 -10.90 4.72 12.79
CA ARG A 115 -12.06 5.58 12.53
C ARG A 115 -12.53 5.49 11.08
N ASP A 116 -11.61 5.55 10.12
CA ASP A 116 -11.97 5.52 8.70
C ASP A 116 -12.58 4.16 8.31
N LYS A 117 -12.04 3.06 8.83
CA LYS A 117 -12.64 1.72 8.65
C LYS A 117 -14.03 1.63 9.27
N GLU A 118 -14.19 2.07 10.50
CA GLU A 118 -15.50 2.10 11.19
C GLU A 118 -16.52 2.95 10.41
N PHE A 119 -16.09 4.07 9.85
CA PHE A 119 -16.95 4.92 9.02
C PHE A 119 -17.34 4.23 7.70
N ILE A 120 -16.39 3.58 7.02
CA ILE A 120 -16.69 2.82 5.79
C ILE A 120 -17.62 1.65 6.07
N GLU A 121 -17.43 0.93 7.17
CA GLU A 121 -18.35 -0.14 7.59
C GLU A 121 -19.75 0.42 7.90
N TYR A 122 -19.83 1.55 8.61
CA TYR A 122 -21.09 2.24 8.85
C TYR A 122 -21.81 2.60 7.54
N LEU A 123 -21.08 3.12 6.55
CA LEU A 123 -21.67 3.44 5.24
C LEU A 123 -22.18 2.19 4.51
N LYS A 124 -21.38 1.11 4.45
CA LYS A 124 -21.74 -0.12 3.74
C LYS A 124 -22.87 -0.91 4.40
N ASN A 125 -22.92 -0.93 5.73
CA ASN A 125 -23.87 -1.78 6.46
C ASN A 125 -25.15 -1.03 6.84
N TYR A 126 -25.02 0.20 7.31
CA TYR A 126 -26.17 0.97 7.81
C TYR A 126 -26.75 1.86 6.72
N VAL A 127 -25.95 2.81 6.22
CA VAL A 127 -26.43 3.85 5.31
C VAL A 127 -26.90 3.25 3.99
N TRP A 128 -26.12 2.34 3.41
CA TRP A 128 -26.48 1.66 2.16
C TRP A 128 -27.80 0.90 2.29
N THR A 129 -27.93 0.05 3.31
CA THR A 129 -29.16 -0.73 3.54
C THR A 129 -30.36 0.18 3.76
N LYS A 130 -30.19 1.31 4.46
CA LYS A 130 -31.26 2.28 4.70
C LYS A 130 -31.74 2.92 3.40
N VAL A 131 -30.80 3.31 2.52
CA VAL A 131 -31.11 3.98 1.24
C VAL A 131 -31.65 3.01 0.18
N TYR A 132 -31.07 1.81 0.08
CA TYR A 132 -31.33 0.89 -1.03
C TYR A 132 -32.14 -0.35 -0.65
N GLY A 133 -32.37 -0.60 0.63
CA GLY A 133 -33.12 -1.76 1.13
C GLY A 133 -32.42 -3.12 0.94
N LYS A 134 -31.16 -3.15 0.50
CA LYS A 134 -30.37 -4.37 0.27
C LYS A 134 -28.95 -4.24 0.83
N LYS A 135 -28.23 -5.35 0.99
CA LYS A 135 -26.85 -5.31 1.48
C LYS A 135 -25.91 -4.80 0.40
N TYR A 136 -24.86 -4.08 0.80
CA TYR A 136 -23.85 -3.58 -0.13
C TYR A 136 -23.13 -4.70 -0.92
N GLU A 137 -22.90 -5.86 -0.29
CA GLU A 137 -22.26 -7.00 -0.96
C GLU A 137 -23.10 -7.63 -2.07
N GLU A 138 -24.42 -7.46 -2.01
CA GLU A 138 -25.35 -7.96 -3.03
C GLU A 138 -25.22 -7.12 -4.32
N GLU A 139 -25.01 -5.81 -4.20
CA GLU A 139 -24.76 -4.91 -5.35
C GLU A 139 -23.47 -5.26 -6.12
N LYS A 140 -22.42 -5.70 -5.41
CA LYS A 140 -21.15 -6.05 -6.06
C LYS A 140 -21.25 -7.30 -6.94
N LYS A 141 -22.25 -8.16 -6.70
CA LYS A 141 -22.47 -9.36 -7.52
C LYS A 141 -23.24 -9.06 -8.80
N ASP A 142 -24.04 -8.00 -8.80
CA ASP A 142 -24.87 -7.61 -9.95
C ASP A 142 -24.09 -6.77 -10.99
N ASN A 143 -22.89 -6.28 -10.64
CA ASN A 143 -22.02 -5.45 -11.48
C ASN A 143 -20.74 -6.18 -11.98
N LEU A 144 -20.69 -7.52 -11.90
CA LEU A 144 -19.63 -8.41 -12.43
C LEU A 144 -20.24 -9.42 -13.42
#